data_AF-A0A1W9Q8K0-F1
#
_entry.id   AF-A0A1W9Q8K0-F1
#
_cell.length_a   1.000
_cell.length_b   1.000
_cell.length_c   1.000
_cell.angle_alpha   90.00
_cell.angle_beta   90.00
_cell.angle_gamma   90.00
#
_symmetry.space_group_name_H-M   'P 1'
#
loop_
_entity.id
_entity.type
_entity.pdbx_description
1 polymer ?
#
loop_
_entity_poly.entity_id
_entity_poly.type
_entity_poly.pdbx_seq_one_letter_code
_entity_poly.pdbx_strand_id
1 'polypeptide(L)'
;MGSGAQPATGGDGSGSGGVVGAGGGMQSGGANAAGGSENATGGSATGGQRNAPSDGAVAAAAAMGKGVNLGQMFESTQHPRTLAAARPKIDAYYEKGFRNLRIPITWTENVGGDRLVQDASTGVVNRGHQRLREIISVVDYALSKPGLYVIINTHHEDTLKTESRANVLQQLWKDISDIFKDHDHRLLFEILNEPHKRDGTAMPAADLRRMTGLAYDEIRKVDPKRIILFGGNQWFGAHEVPEVWTSLDEVGGGLDDYLMVTFHHYDPWEFCGTDEGSLAHPWSQENQSKPMAQMANWAKSVGQGMPVYIGEWGVGWGSRKNDLSCNNVRKWYQTFDSVHAREHGQPTALWDDGGWFKVYDHGQNRFANNLVDCIAGECAWSGNDQINDGCR
;
A
#
# COMPACT_ATOMS: atom_id res chain seq x y z
N MET A 1 -31.11 15.43 31.16
CA MET A 1 -30.85 15.40 32.62
C MET A 1 -29.34 15.48 32.76
N GLY A 2 -28.76 16.69 32.90
CA GLY A 2 -28.37 17.30 34.19
C GLY A 2 -27.23 16.46 34.81
N SER A 3 -25.98 16.88 34.99
CA SER A 3 -25.35 18.14 35.44
C SER A 3 -23.84 18.01 35.10
N GLY A 4 -23.05 19.01 34.72
CA GLY A 4 -22.75 20.26 35.43
C GLY A 4 -21.55 20.06 36.39
N ALA A 5 -20.32 20.45 35.99
CA ALA A 5 -19.21 20.82 36.90
C ALA A 5 -17.95 21.32 36.13
N GLN A 6 -17.72 22.63 36.18
CA GLN A 6 -16.42 23.31 36.36
C GLN A 6 -16.54 24.10 37.69
N PRO A 7 -15.48 24.57 38.42
CA PRO A 7 -14.24 25.15 37.88
C PRO A 7 -12.93 25.04 38.71
N ALA A 8 -11.84 25.51 38.09
CA ALA A 8 -10.69 26.31 38.57
C ALA A 8 -9.97 26.07 39.91
N THR A 9 -8.63 25.98 39.80
CA THR A 9 -7.56 26.63 40.60
C THR A 9 -6.36 26.82 39.64
N GLY A 10 -5.52 27.85 39.59
CA GLY A 10 -5.17 28.96 40.48
C GLY A 10 -3.67 28.87 40.83
N GLY A 11 -2.82 29.81 40.39
CA GLY A 11 -1.55 30.13 41.08
C GLY A 11 -0.29 30.36 40.23
N ASP A 12 0.14 31.64 40.22
CA ASP A 12 1.33 32.28 39.64
C ASP A 12 2.72 31.73 40.04
N GLY A 13 3.75 32.12 39.27
CA GLY A 13 5.15 32.14 39.73
C GLY A 13 6.17 32.58 38.67
N SER A 14 6.67 33.80 38.80
CA SER A 14 7.66 34.48 37.95
C SER A 14 9.13 34.16 38.31
N GLY A 15 10.08 34.34 37.38
CA GLY A 15 11.52 34.32 37.66
C GLY A 15 12.40 34.58 36.43
N SER A 16 13.31 35.54 36.54
CA SER A 16 14.07 36.23 35.49
C SER A 16 15.59 35.98 35.51
N GLY A 17 16.29 36.27 34.39
CA GLY A 17 17.75 36.50 34.26
C GLY A 17 18.43 35.52 33.28
N GLY A 18 19.02 35.89 32.13
CA GLY A 18 20.15 36.80 31.86
C GLY A 18 21.50 36.03 32.01
N VAL A 19 22.57 36.11 31.20
CA VAL A 19 23.07 37.01 30.16
C VAL A 19 24.43 36.43 29.66
N VAL A 20 24.74 36.54 28.34
CA VAL A 20 26.01 36.40 27.55
C VAL A 20 27.16 35.41 27.85
N GLY A 21 27.78 34.94 26.75
CA GLY A 21 29.22 34.61 26.69
C GLY A 21 29.64 34.06 25.32
N ALA A 22 30.52 34.77 24.60
CA ALA A 22 30.92 34.54 23.20
C ALA A 22 32.40 34.10 23.05
N GLY A 23 32.76 33.67 21.83
CA GLY A 23 34.14 33.58 21.31
C GLY A 23 34.62 32.13 21.06
N GLY A 24 35.28 31.75 19.96
CA GLY A 24 35.86 32.45 18.82
C GLY A 24 37.07 31.66 18.26
N GLY A 25 37.31 31.70 16.94
CA GLY A 25 38.57 31.34 16.24
C GLY A 25 38.72 29.85 15.82
N MET A 26 38.65 29.42 14.56
CA MET A 26 39.41 29.74 13.33
C MET A 26 40.81 29.09 13.26
N GLN A 27 40.98 28.09 12.39
CA GLN A 27 42.19 27.96 11.56
C GLN A 27 42.02 26.97 10.39
N SER A 28 42.74 27.33 9.33
CA SER A 28 42.72 26.90 7.94
C SER A 28 43.87 25.94 7.60
N GLY A 29 43.72 25.20 6.50
CA GLY A 29 44.79 24.54 5.74
C GLY A 29 44.36 23.15 5.28
N GLY A 30 44.40 22.73 4.02
CA GLY A 30 45.18 23.20 2.88
C GLY A 30 45.92 22.01 2.26
N ALA A 31 45.60 21.71 1.00
CA ALA A 31 46.38 21.01 -0.02
C ALA A 31 46.44 19.46 -0.09
N ASN A 32 45.89 19.00 -1.22
CA ASN A 32 46.28 17.89 -2.10
C ASN A 32 47.69 17.28 -1.94
N ALA A 33 47.74 15.96 -2.11
CA ALA A 33 48.79 15.30 -2.89
C ALA A 33 48.28 13.99 -3.49
N ALA A 34 48.40 13.87 -4.80
CA ALA A 34 48.22 12.66 -5.59
C ALA A 34 49.52 11.86 -5.68
N GLY A 35 49.44 10.55 -5.97
CA GLY A 35 50.59 9.82 -6.52
C GLY A 35 50.56 8.29 -6.41
N GLY A 36 50.58 7.62 -7.58
CA GLY A 36 51.18 6.30 -7.83
C GLY A 36 50.32 5.07 -7.52
N SER A 37 49.75 4.35 -8.51
CA SER A 37 50.37 3.28 -9.34
C SER A 37 50.65 2.00 -8.52
N GLU A 38 50.23 0.78 -8.85
CA GLU A 38 50.34 0.06 -10.13
C GLU A 38 49.33 -1.12 -10.27
N ASN A 39 49.18 -1.54 -11.53
CA ASN A 39 48.54 -2.74 -12.11
C ASN A 39 48.57 -4.05 -11.31
N ALA A 40 47.48 -4.84 -11.41
CA ALA A 40 47.49 -6.18 -12.02
C ALA A 40 46.09 -6.83 -12.08
N THR A 41 45.65 -7.11 -13.31
CA THR A 41 44.93 -8.30 -13.81
C THR A 41 43.95 -9.09 -12.93
N GLY A 42 42.72 -9.26 -13.44
CA GLY A 42 42.01 -10.54 -13.41
C GLY A 42 40.66 -10.55 -12.69
N GLY A 43 39.60 -10.95 -13.41
CA GLY A 43 38.34 -11.42 -12.82
C GLY A 43 37.16 -10.51 -13.13
N SER A 44 36.46 -10.79 -14.23
CA SER A 44 35.12 -10.27 -14.49
C SER A 44 34.14 -10.89 -13.49
N ALA A 45 34.03 -10.29 -12.31
CA ALA A 45 32.91 -10.50 -11.41
C ALA A 45 31.75 -9.62 -11.87
N THR A 46 30.61 -10.25 -12.15
CA THR A 46 29.32 -9.60 -12.37
C THR A 46 28.99 -8.73 -11.16
N GLY A 47 29.34 -7.44 -11.24
CA GLY A 47 28.98 -6.46 -10.24
C GLY A 47 27.47 -6.27 -10.27
N GLY A 48 26.79 -6.81 -9.26
CA GLY A 48 25.43 -6.40 -8.92
C GLY A 48 25.42 -4.87 -8.86
N GLN A 49 24.50 -4.27 -9.61
CA GLN A 49 24.27 -2.84 -9.51
C GLN A 49 23.98 -2.52 -8.05
N ARG A 50 24.90 -1.80 -7.41
CA ARG A 50 24.68 -1.21 -6.09
C ARG A 50 23.44 -0.32 -6.21
N ASN A 51 22.39 -0.68 -5.47
CA ASN A 51 21.16 0.08 -5.33
C ASN A 51 21.48 1.58 -5.23
N ALA A 52 20.96 2.38 -6.18
CA ALA A 52 20.94 3.82 -6.01
C ALA A 52 20.19 4.16 -4.70
N PRO A 53 20.54 5.25 -4.00
CA PRO A 53 19.77 5.68 -2.83
C PRO A 53 18.30 5.81 -3.21
N SER A 54 17.39 5.27 -2.39
CA SER A 54 15.97 5.56 -2.50
C SER A 54 15.74 7.05 -2.21
N ASP A 55 15.13 7.77 -3.15
CA ASP A 55 14.78 9.19 -3.06
C ASP A 55 13.60 9.46 -2.08
N GLY A 56 13.42 8.63 -1.06
CA GLY A 56 12.30 8.69 -0.11
C GLY A 56 10.98 8.17 -0.67
N ALA A 57 9.94 8.18 0.18
CA ALA A 57 8.59 7.76 -0.20
C ALA A 57 7.97 8.68 -1.26
N VAL A 58 8.27 9.98 -1.24
CA VAL A 58 7.74 10.97 -2.20
C VAL A 58 8.17 10.64 -3.62
N ALA A 59 9.46 10.36 -3.83
CA ALA A 59 9.96 10.02 -5.16
C ALA A 59 9.49 8.63 -5.61
N ALA A 60 9.39 7.67 -4.69
CA ALA A 60 8.79 6.37 -4.99
C ALA A 60 7.34 6.53 -5.46
N ALA A 61 6.52 7.31 -4.75
CA ALA A 61 5.13 7.56 -5.14
C ALA A 61 5.02 8.18 -6.55
N ALA A 62 5.89 9.16 -6.86
CA ALA A 62 5.95 9.77 -8.18
C ALA A 62 6.32 8.78 -9.30
N ALA A 63 7.08 7.73 -8.99
CA ALA A 63 7.49 6.70 -9.95
C ALA A 63 6.51 5.52 -10.06
N MET A 64 5.69 5.27 -9.04
CA MET A 64 4.79 4.10 -8.95
C MET A 64 3.64 4.15 -9.96
N GLY A 65 3.09 5.33 -10.25
CA GLY A 65 1.99 5.53 -11.20
C GLY A 65 0.81 4.56 -10.98
N LYS A 66 0.29 4.00 -12.08
CA LYS A 66 -0.75 2.96 -12.05
C LYS A 66 -0.19 1.58 -11.71
N GLY A 67 -0.97 0.82 -10.96
CA GLY A 67 -0.60 -0.48 -10.41
C GLY A 67 -1.75 -1.45 -10.33
N VAL A 68 -1.45 -2.65 -9.87
CA VAL A 68 -2.42 -3.74 -9.77
C VAL A 68 -2.17 -4.60 -8.55
N ASN A 69 -3.23 -5.13 -7.97
CA ASN A 69 -3.19 -6.15 -6.94
C ASN A 69 -3.10 -7.55 -7.58
N LEU A 70 -2.23 -8.39 -7.06
CA LEU A 70 -2.25 -9.83 -7.31
C LEU A 70 -3.32 -10.50 -6.41
N GLY A 71 -4.58 -10.07 -6.59
CA GLY A 71 -5.70 -10.42 -5.73
C GLY A 71 -6.13 -11.89 -5.84
N GLN A 72 -6.70 -12.38 -4.74
CA GLN A 72 -7.14 -13.74 -4.48
C GLN A 72 -6.09 -14.82 -4.79
N MET A 73 -4.82 -14.51 -4.51
CA MET A 73 -3.71 -15.43 -4.68
C MET A 73 -3.13 -15.85 -3.33
N PHE A 74 -2.22 -15.06 -2.72
CA PHE A 74 -1.51 -15.49 -1.51
C PHE A 74 -2.31 -15.31 -0.21
N GLU A 75 -3.34 -14.50 -0.25
CA GLU A 75 -4.35 -14.28 0.78
C GLU A 75 -5.54 -15.26 0.67
N SER A 76 -5.63 -16.05 -0.42
CA SER A 76 -6.81 -16.88 -0.74
C SER A 76 -6.43 -18.23 -1.40
N THR A 77 -7.45 -18.96 -1.89
CA THR A 77 -7.29 -20.23 -2.62
C THR A 77 -7.87 -20.19 -4.03
N GLN A 78 -8.39 -19.04 -4.47
CA GLN A 78 -9.00 -18.90 -5.79
C GLN A 78 -7.99 -19.15 -6.93
N HIS A 79 -6.75 -18.68 -6.77
CA HIS A 79 -5.67 -18.89 -7.74
C HIS A 79 -4.51 -19.71 -7.14
N PRO A 80 -3.78 -20.48 -7.95
CA PRO A 80 -2.58 -21.17 -7.48
C PRO A 80 -1.53 -20.17 -6.95
N ARG A 81 -1.01 -20.45 -5.75
CA ARG A 81 -0.05 -19.60 -5.02
C ARG A 81 1.39 -19.87 -5.45
N THR A 82 1.67 -19.69 -6.73
CA THR A 82 2.96 -20.02 -7.33
C THR A 82 3.43 -18.94 -8.31
N LEU A 83 4.74 -18.82 -8.50
CA LEU A 83 5.29 -17.93 -9.52
C LEU A 83 4.75 -18.24 -10.93
N ALA A 84 4.56 -19.52 -11.26
CA ALA A 84 4.05 -19.92 -12.57
C ALA A 84 2.66 -19.35 -12.88
N ALA A 85 1.78 -19.27 -11.87
CA ALA A 85 0.44 -18.70 -12.01
C ALA A 85 0.42 -17.17 -11.93
N ALA A 86 1.32 -16.57 -11.14
CA ALA A 86 1.42 -15.11 -10.99
C ALA A 86 2.03 -14.43 -12.23
N ARG A 87 3.05 -15.05 -12.81
CA ARG A 87 3.91 -14.45 -13.85
C ARG A 87 3.14 -13.91 -15.07
N PRO A 88 2.19 -14.64 -15.69
CA PRO A 88 1.48 -14.14 -16.86
C PRO A 88 0.71 -12.83 -16.61
N LYS A 89 0.10 -12.69 -15.42
CA LYS A 89 -0.61 -11.47 -15.02
C LYS A 89 0.36 -10.31 -14.79
N ILE A 90 1.45 -10.56 -14.06
CA ILE A 90 2.51 -9.55 -13.81
C ILE A 90 3.06 -9.02 -15.14
N ASP A 91 3.36 -9.92 -16.08
CA ASP A 91 3.88 -9.56 -17.40
C ASP A 91 2.89 -8.70 -18.18
N ALA A 92 1.62 -9.13 -18.27
CA ALA A 92 0.59 -8.42 -19.02
C ALA A 92 0.36 -6.98 -18.51
N TYR A 93 0.30 -6.79 -17.18
CA TYR A 93 0.16 -5.45 -16.60
C TYR A 93 1.43 -4.60 -16.77
N TYR A 94 2.62 -5.18 -16.58
CA TYR A 94 3.88 -4.47 -16.78
C TYR A 94 4.03 -3.96 -18.23
N GLU A 95 3.64 -4.78 -19.21
CA GLU A 95 3.59 -4.42 -20.64
C GLU A 95 2.61 -3.27 -20.94
N LYS A 96 1.52 -3.18 -20.17
CA LYS A 96 0.57 -2.04 -20.20
C LYS A 96 1.07 -0.79 -19.45
N GLY A 97 2.32 -0.81 -19.00
CA GLY A 97 2.95 0.34 -18.34
C GLY A 97 2.54 0.51 -16.88
N PHE A 98 2.12 -0.57 -16.20
CA PHE A 98 1.93 -0.57 -14.75
C PHE A 98 3.29 -0.66 -14.05
N ARG A 99 3.47 0.13 -12.99
CA ARG A 99 4.77 0.30 -12.30
C ARG A 99 4.72 0.12 -10.80
N ASN A 100 3.60 -0.33 -10.26
CA ASN A 100 3.56 -0.94 -8.93
C ASN A 100 2.68 -2.19 -8.91
N LEU A 101 3.07 -3.19 -8.12
CA LEU A 101 2.38 -4.45 -7.90
C LEU A 101 2.17 -4.64 -6.40
N ARG A 102 0.92 -4.70 -5.95
CA ARG A 102 0.58 -5.05 -4.57
C ARG A 102 0.30 -6.54 -4.47
N ILE A 103 0.89 -7.22 -3.50
CA ILE A 103 0.77 -8.65 -3.25
C ILE A 103 0.14 -8.82 -1.86
N PRO A 104 -1.19 -8.96 -1.79
CA PRO A 104 -1.91 -9.36 -0.58
C PRO A 104 -1.39 -10.69 -0.02
N ILE A 105 -1.01 -10.74 1.26
CA ILE A 105 -0.55 -11.99 1.88
C ILE A 105 -1.20 -12.14 3.26
N THR A 106 -1.78 -13.33 3.49
CA THR A 106 -2.28 -13.73 4.81
C THR A 106 -1.29 -14.68 5.46
N TRP A 107 -0.92 -14.40 6.71
CA TRP A 107 0.19 -15.01 7.43
C TRP A 107 -0.27 -15.91 8.56
N THR A 108 -1.10 -15.39 9.48
CA THR A 108 -1.51 -16.11 10.70
C THR A 108 -2.79 -16.90 10.52
N GLU A 109 -3.62 -16.51 9.55
CA GLU A 109 -4.88 -17.18 9.27
C GLU A 109 -4.75 -18.34 8.29
N ASN A 110 -5.67 -19.30 8.45
CA ASN A 110 -5.71 -20.49 7.61
C ASN A 110 -6.21 -20.11 6.21
N VAL A 111 -5.39 -20.40 5.20
CA VAL A 111 -5.74 -20.22 3.78
C VAL A 111 -5.61 -21.57 3.08
N GLY A 112 -6.74 -22.28 2.93
CA GLY A 112 -6.78 -23.59 2.27
C GLY A 112 -6.11 -24.71 3.07
N GLY A 113 -6.27 -24.72 4.39
CA GLY A 113 -5.63 -25.66 5.30
C GLY A 113 -4.22 -25.25 5.75
N ASP A 114 -3.73 -24.07 5.33
CA ASP A 114 -2.31 -23.73 5.37
C ASP A 114 -2.03 -22.32 5.95
N ARG A 115 -0.97 -22.16 6.75
CA ARG A 115 -0.57 -20.92 7.45
C ARG A 115 0.93 -20.67 7.29
N LEU A 116 1.36 -19.40 7.17
CA LEU A 116 2.80 -19.06 7.03
C LEU A 116 3.55 -19.06 8.36
N VAL A 117 2.84 -19.11 9.49
CA VAL A 117 3.42 -19.17 10.84
C VAL A 117 3.28 -20.57 11.41
N GLN A 118 4.21 -20.96 12.29
CA GLN A 118 4.14 -22.24 13.00
C GLN A 118 3.04 -22.22 14.08
N ASP A 119 2.89 -21.08 14.75
CA ASP A 119 1.89 -20.85 15.79
C ASP A 119 1.32 -19.43 15.64
N ALA A 120 0.01 -19.35 15.39
CA ALA A 120 -0.72 -18.08 15.22
C ALA A 120 -0.80 -17.25 16.52
N SER A 121 -0.48 -17.82 17.69
CA SER A 121 -0.39 -17.07 18.95
C SER A 121 0.93 -16.33 19.13
N THR A 122 1.96 -16.71 18.37
CA THR A 122 3.32 -16.11 18.48
C THR A 122 3.68 -15.23 17.29
N GLY A 123 3.15 -15.53 16.09
CA GLY A 123 3.48 -14.79 14.87
C GLY A 123 4.84 -15.13 14.28
N VAL A 124 5.53 -16.17 14.76
CA VAL A 124 6.83 -16.58 14.22
C VAL A 124 6.65 -17.20 12.84
N VAL A 125 7.25 -16.57 11.83
CA VAL A 125 7.16 -17.01 10.44
C VAL A 125 7.91 -18.33 10.26
N ASN A 126 7.26 -19.31 9.65
CA ASN A 126 7.90 -20.56 9.24
C ASN A 126 8.79 -20.31 8.02
N ARG A 127 10.06 -19.99 8.23
CA ARG A 127 11.03 -19.68 7.16
C ARG A 127 11.24 -20.83 6.15
N GLY A 128 10.98 -22.07 6.56
CA GLY A 128 11.04 -23.26 5.70
C GLY A 128 9.77 -23.51 4.87
N HIS A 129 8.76 -22.64 4.95
CA HIS A 129 7.45 -22.86 4.34
C HIS A 129 7.49 -22.77 2.81
N GLN A 130 6.86 -23.71 2.09
CA GLN A 130 6.84 -23.67 0.61
C GLN A 130 6.12 -22.43 0.07
N ARG A 131 4.97 -22.05 0.66
CA ARG A 131 4.25 -20.82 0.28
C ARG A 131 5.11 -19.56 0.45
N LEU A 132 5.97 -19.50 1.47
CA LEU A 132 6.90 -18.38 1.64
C LEU A 132 7.95 -18.34 0.52
N ARG A 133 8.49 -19.51 0.12
CA ARG A 133 9.41 -19.59 -1.04
C ARG A 133 8.77 -19.08 -2.32
N GLU A 134 7.50 -19.41 -2.56
CA GLU A 134 6.76 -18.91 -3.73
C GLU A 134 6.53 -17.40 -3.66
N ILE A 135 6.18 -16.86 -2.48
CA ILE A 135 6.05 -15.40 -2.27
C ILE A 135 7.37 -14.70 -2.61
N ILE A 136 8.48 -15.16 -2.05
CA ILE A 136 9.82 -14.60 -2.32
C ILE A 136 10.11 -14.66 -3.83
N SER A 137 9.85 -15.80 -4.48
CA SER A 137 10.08 -15.95 -5.92
C SER A 137 9.23 -14.99 -6.77
N VAL A 138 8.00 -14.69 -6.34
CA VAL A 138 7.13 -13.70 -7.00
C VAL A 138 7.64 -12.27 -6.77
N VAL A 139 8.06 -11.95 -5.54
CA VAL A 139 8.67 -10.65 -5.21
C VAL A 139 9.94 -10.43 -6.05
N ASP A 140 10.85 -11.41 -6.08
CA ASP A 140 12.08 -11.37 -6.87
C ASP A 140 11.78 -11.18 -8.36
N TYR A 141 10.81 -11.94 -8.89
CA TYR A 141 10.41 -11.83 -10.29
C TYR A 141 9.88 -10.44 -10.61
N ALA A 142 9.00 -9.89 -9.76
CA ALA A 142 8.46 -8.55 -9.96
C ALA A 142 9.57 -7.49 -9.86
N LEU A 143 10.46 -7.55 -8.86
CA LEU A 143 11.57 -6.61 -8.72
C LEU A 143 12.59 -6.69 -9.87
N SER A 144 12.69 -7.84 -10.55
CA SER A 144 13.52 -7.98 -11.76
C SER A 144 13.02 -7.10 -12.92
N LYS A 145 11.75 -6.67 -12.90
CA LYS A 145 11.19 -5.75 -13.89
C LYS A 145 11.68 -4.31 -13.61
N PRO A 146 12.35 -3.65 -14.55
CA PRO A 146 12.86 -2.29 -14.34
C PRO A 146 11.77 -1.30 -13.93
N GLY A 147 11.99 -0.59 -12.82
CA GLY A 147 11.07 0.45 -12.33
C GLY A 147 9.73 -0.07 -11.78
N LEU A 148 9.55 -1.39 -11.65
CA LEU A 148 8.39 -1.95 -10.95
C LEU A 148 8.65 -1.91 -9.44
N TYR A 149 7.74 -1.29 -8.70
CA TYR A 149 7.65 -1.34 -7.23
C TYR A 149 6.77 -2.51 -6.79
N VAL A 150 7.06 -3.09 -5.64
CA VAL A 150 6.34 -4.23 -5.08
C VAL A 150 5.91 -3.88 -3.66
N ILE A 151 4.63 -4.05 -3.34
CA ILE A 151 4.11 -3.88 -1.98
C ILE A 151 3.73 -5.27 -1.47
N ILE A 152 4.22 -5.66 -0.28
CA ILE A 152 3.72 -6.82 0.45
C ILE A 152 3.07 -6.35 1.76
N ASN A 153 2.09 -7.10 2.25
CA ASN A 153 1.35 -6.70 3.43
C ASN A 153 0.98 -7.86 4.36
N THR A 154 0.32 -7.55 5.47
CA THR A 154 -0.49 -8.52 6.22
C THR A 154 -1.98 -8.26 5.93
N HIS A 155 -2.69 -9.24 5.36
CA HIS A 155 -3.95 -8.99 4.66
C HIS A 155 -5.21 -9.38 5.46
N HIS A 156 -5.62 -10.65 5.44
CA HIS A 156 -6.82 -11.13 6.15
C HIS A 156 -6.50 -11.63 7.57
N GLU A 157 -5.76 -10.85 8.36
CA GLU A 157 -5.34 -11.21 9.74
C GLU A 157 -6.48 -11.05 10.78
N ASP A 158 -7.55 -11.83 10.62
CA ASP A 158 -8.82 -11.67 11.33
C ASP A 158 -8.72 -11.77 12.87
N THR A 159 -8.07 -12.81 13.41
CA THR A 159 -7.87 -12.96 14.87
C THR A 159 -6.97 -11.85 15.42
N LEU A 160 -5.92 -11.50 14.68
CA LEU A 160 -4.96 -10.46 15.05
C LEU A 160 -5.65 -9.10 15.20
N LYS A 161 -6.54 -8.75 14.26
CA LYS A 161 -7.32 -7.51 14.27
C LYS A 161 -8.36 -7.51 15.38
N THR A 162 -9.15 -8.58 15.49
CA THR A 162 -10.26 -8.69 16.45
C THR A 162 -9.80 -8.59 17.90
N GLU A 163 -8.66 -9.21 18.21
CA GLU A 163 -8.10 -9.27 19.57
C GLU A 163 -6.97 -8.24 19.81
N SER A 164 -6.73 -7.32 18.88
CA SER A 164 -5.66 -6.32 18.96
C SER A 164 -4.29 -6.93 19.35
N ARG A 165 -3.89 -8.04 18.71
CA ARG A 165 -2.69 -8.82 19.08
C ARG A 165 -1.39 -8.15 18.66
N ALA A 166 -1.05 -7.06 19.35
CA ALA A 166 0.13 -6.25 19.06
C ALA A 166 1.45 -7.02 19.04
N ASN A 167 1.65 -7.94 19.99
CA ASN A 167 2.87 -8.75 20.06
C ASN A 167 3.03 -9.69 18.86
N VAL A 168 1.91 -10.19 18.31
CA VAL A 168 1.92 -11.07 17.12
C VAL A 168 2.27 -10.26 15.88
N LEU A 169 1.66 -9.07 15.71
CA LEU A 169 1.99 -8.19 14.57
C LEU A 169 3.45 -7.72 14.63
N GLN A 170 3.93 -7.36 15.82
CA GLN A 170 5.32 -6.98 16.05
C GLN A 170 6.27 -8.13 15.65
N GLN A 171 6.00 -9.36 16.11
CA GLN A 171 6.83 -10.51 15.77
C GLN A 171 6.78 -10.85 14.27
N LEU A 172 5.62 -10.75 13.63
CA LEU A 172 5.50 -10.90 12.17
C LEU A 172 6.41 -9.91 11.45
N TRP A 173 6.29 -8.61 11.76
CA TRP A 173 7.07 -7.59 11.06
C TRP A 173 8.56 -7.64 11.36
N LYS A 174 8.97 -8.11 12.53
CA LYS A 174 10.36 -8.46 12.80
C LYS A 174 10.87 -9.54 11.84
N ASP A 175 10.13 -10.64 11.69
CA ASP A 175 10.54 -11.74 10.81
C ASP A 175 10.46 -11.37 9.33
N ILE A 176 9.37 -10.72 8.89
CA ILE A 176 9.19 -10.25 7.51
C ILE A 176 10.33 -9.30 7.14
N SER A 177 10.66 -8.33 7.99
CA SER A 177 11.74 -7.39 7.72
C SER A 177 13.08 -8.09 7.56
N ASP A 178 13.40 -9.06 8.43
CA ASP A 178 14.66 -9.81 8.31
C ASP A 178 14.68 -10.76 7.09
N ILE A 179 13.56 -11.39 6.74
CA ILE A 179 13.46 -12.24 5.53
C ILE A 179 13.72 -11.44 4.27
N PHE A 180 13.19 -10.22 4.19
CA PHE A 180 13.21 -9.39 2.99
C PHE A 180 14.31 -8.30 3.00
N LYS A 181 15.15 -8.22 4.04
CA LYS A 181 16.11 -7.11 4.25
C LYS A 181 17.05 -6.80 3.08
N ASP A 182 17.46 -7.82 2.33
CA ASP A 182 18.43 -7.68 1.23
C ASP A 182 17.75 -7.32 -0.11
N HIS A 183 16.42 -7.21 -0.15
CA HIS A 183 15.69 -6.85 -1.37
C HIS A 183 15.84 -5.35 -1.68
N ASP A 184 15.82 -5.04 -2.98
CA ASP A 184 15.82 -3.69 -3.56
C ASP A 184 14.82 -2.76 -2.84
N HIS A 185 15.18 -1.47 -2.69
CA HIS A 185 14.36 -0.44 -2.06
C HIS A 185 12.96 -0.27 -2.69
N ARG A 186 12.75 -0.78 -3.91
CA ARG A 186 11.45 -0.85 -4.59
C ARG A 186 10.46 -1.84 -3.95
N LEU A 187 10.90 -2.67 -3.00
CA LEU A 187 10.00 -3.42 -2.13
C LEU A 187 9.49 -2.52 -0.99
N LEU A 188 8.18 -2.47 -0.79
CA LEU A 188 7.46 -1.63 0.16
C LEU A 188 6.69 -2.54 1.12
N PHE A 189 6.52 -2.09 2.35
CA PHE A 189 5.83 -2.84 3.41
C PHE A 189 4.57 -2.11 3.84
N GLU A 190 3.40 -2.70 3.62
CA GLU A 190 2.13 -2.18 4.15
C GLU A 190 1.72 -2.96 5.40
N ILE A 191 1.63 -2.28 6.54
CA ILE A 191 1.63 -2.94 7.85
C ILE A 191 0.45 -3.91 8.04
N LEU A 192 -0.78 -3.44 7.82
CA LEU A 192 -1.99 -4.22 8.10
C LEU A 192 -3.15 -3.70 7.25
N ASN A 193 -3.67 -4.55 6.37
CA ASN A 193 -4.84 -4.25 5.55
C ASN A 193 -6.09 -4.08 6.42
N GLU A 194 -6.94 -3.12 6.09
CA GLU A 194 -8.33 -3.00 6.59
C GLU A 194 -8.53 -3.52 8.02
N PRO A 195 -8.05 -2.79 9.05
CA PRO A 195 -8.03 -3.25 10.43
C PRO A 195 -9.43 -3.21 11.08
N HIS A 196 -10.37 -4.03 10.61
CA HIS A 196 -11.68 -4.24 11.22
C HIS A 196 -11.71 -5.53 12.07
N LYS A 197 -12.65 -5.61 13.01
CA LYS A 197 -12.95 -6.82 13.78
C LYS A 197 -13.84 -7.77 12.98
N ARG A 198 -13.93 -9.03 13.43
CA ARG A 198 -14.84 -10.07 12.88
C ARG A 198 -16.28 -9.63 12.64
N ASP A 199 -16.80 -8.75 13.49
CA ASP A 199 -18.16 -8.22 13.38
C ASP A 199 -18.29 -7.05 12.39
N GLY A 200 -17.21 -6.72 11.67
CA GLY A 200 -17.12 -5.63 10.72
C GLY A 200 -16.89 -4.26 11.36
N THR A 201 -16.84 -4.15 12.69
CA THR A 201 -16.60 -2.86 13.36
C THR A 201 -15.14 -2.45 13.25
N ALA A 202 -14.88 -1.14 13.24
CA ALA A 202 -13.53 -0.59 13.23
C ALA A 202 -12.72 -1.07 14.44
N MET A 203 -11.43 -1.37 14.25
CA MET A 203 -10.52 -1.54 15.40
C MET A 203 -10.41 -0.21 16.16
N PRO A 204 -10.22 -0.24 17.49
CA PRO A 204 -9.94 0.99 18.22
C PRO A 204 -8.71 1.70 17.67
N ALA A 205 -8.84 3.00 17.35
CA ALA A 205 -7.75 3.77 16.74
C ALA A 205 -6.45 3.72 17.55
N ALA A 206 -6.53 3.76 18.89
CA ALA A 206 -5.38 3.66 19.77
C ALA A 206 -4.66 2.30 19.68
N ASP A 207 -5.42 1.21 19.51
CA ASP A 207 -4.84 -0.12 19.32
C ASP A 207 -4.13 -0.19 17.98
N LEU A 208 -4.76 0.31 16.91
CA LEU A 208 -4.13 0.34 15.58
C LEU A 208 -2.83 1.15 15.59
N ARG A 209 -2.82 2.35 16.19
CA ARG A 209 -1.60 3.18 16.28
C ARG A 209 -0.50 2.46 17.03
N ARG A 210 -0.81 1.86 18.19
CA ARG A 210 0.15 1.08 18.98
C ARG A 210 0.70 -0.11 18.20
N MET A 211 -0.17 -0.86 17.53
CA MET A 211 0.22 -2.04 16.74
C MET A 211 1.11 -1.64 15.57
N THR A 212 0.76 -0.55 14.88
CA THR A 212 1.52 0.01 13.76
C THR A 212 2.89 0.52 14.22
N GLY A 213 2.95 1.26 15.33
CA GLY A 213 4.23 1.76 15.88
C GLY A 213 5.19 0.65 16.28
N LEU A 214 4.69 -0.43 16.91
CA LEU A 214 5.52 -1.58 17.25
C LEU A 214 6.07 -2.32 16.02
N ALA A 215 5.26 -2.47 14.97
CA ALA A 215 5.70 -3.04 13.70
C ALA A 215 6.72 -2.13 13.00
N TYR A 216 6.45 -0.82 12.95
CA TYR A 216 7.33 0.21 12.43
C TYR A 216 8.72 0.16 13.08
N ASP A 217 8.79 0.06 14.42
CA ASP A 217 10.04 -0.01 15.16
C ASP A 217 10.87 -1.26 14.79
N GLU A 218 10.23 -2.41 14.60
CA GLU A 218 10.92 -3.63 14.16
C GLU A 218 11.45 -3.52 12.73
N ILE A 219 10.68 -2.91 11.83
CA ILE A 219 11.13 -2.66 10.45
C ILE A 219 12.35 -1.73 10.47
N ARG A 220 12.29 -0.62 11.22
CA ARG A 220 13.37 0.38 11.30
C ARG A 220 14.65 -0.13 11.95
N LYS A 221 14.58 -1.12 12.85
CA LYS A 221 15.77 -1.81 13.39
C LYS A 221 16.55 -2.56 12.31
N VAL A 222 15.87 -3.03 11.25
CA VAL A 222 16.48 -3.80 10.16
C VAL A 222 16.84 -2.91 8.98
N ASP A 223 15.90 -2.06 8.54
CA ASP A 223 16.04 -1.21 7.37
C ASP A 223 15.52 0.22 7.66
N PRO A 224 16.42 1.17 7.94
CA PRO A 224 16.06 2.57 8.19
C PRO A 224 15.41 3.29 7.01
N LYS A 225 15.43 2.71 5.80
CA LYS A 225 14.95 3.35 4.56
C LYS A 225 13.88 2.57 3.82
N ARG A 226 13.44 1.42 4.35
CA ARG A 226 12.30 0.69 3.79
C ARG A 226 11.08 1.60 3.77
N ILE A 227 10.42 1.74 2.64
CA ILE A 227 9.17 2.51 2.63
C ILE A 227 8.07 1.69 3.31
N ILE A 228 7.41 2.31 4.29
CA ILE A 228 6.35 1.68 5.11
C ILE A 228 5.03 2.39 4.85
N LEU A 229 3.99 1.60 4.63
CA LEU A 229 2.62 2.04 4.39
C LEU A 229 1.72 1.70 5.57
N PHE A 230 0.82 2.62 5.91
CA PHE A 230 -0.24 2.43 6.90
C PHE A 230 -1.52 3.18 6.49
N GLY A 231 -2.67 2.80 7.04
CA GLY A 231 -3.98 3.35 6.66
C GLY A 231 -4.95 3.50 7.83
N GLY A 232 -6.25 3.56 7.51
CA GLY A 232 -7.36 3.68 8.46
C GLY A 232 -7.61 2.43 9.31
N ASN A 233 -8.66 2.43 10.14
CA ASN A 233 -8.97 1.39 11.12
C ASN A 233 -10.22 0.56 10.81
N GLN A 234 -10.66 0.49 9.56
CA GLN A 234 -11.76 -0.40 9.20
C GLN A 234 -11.60 -0.96 7.78
N TRP A 235 -12.08 -0.26 6.76
CA TRP A 235 -12.06 -0.68 5.35
C TRP A 235 -11.10 0.18 4.52
N PHE A 236 -10.21 0.91 5.19
CA PHE A 236 -9.30 1.86 4.56
C PHE A 236 -10.04 2.95 3.77
N GLY A 237 -11.29 3.27 4.13
CA GLY A 237 -11.96 4.44 3.57
C GLY A 237 -11.14 5.70 3.83
N ALA A 238 -11.09 6.62 2.86
CA ALA A 238 -10.31 7.86 2.99
C ALA A 238 -10.64 8.68 4.25
N HIS A 239 -11.86 8.54 4.80
CA HIS A 239 -12.32 9.23 6.01
C HIS A 239 -11.76 8.63 7.31
N GLU A 240 -11.36 7.37 7.29
CA GLU A 240 -10.84 6.68 8.47
C GLU A 240 -9.44 7.17 8.85
N VAL A 241 -8.61 7.54 7.86
CA VAL A 241 -7.23 7.99 8.13
C VAL A 241 -7.20 9.23 9.03
N PRO A 242 -7.94 10.33 8.74
CA PRO A 242 -8.02 11.48 9.63
C PRO A 242 -8.56 11.19 11.04
N GLU A 243 -9.42 10.18 11.19
CA GLU A 243 -9.98 9.79 12.49
C GLU A 243 -8.97 9.03 13.36
N VAL A 244 -8.13 8.20 12.73
CA VAL A 244 -7.10 7.41 13.41
C VAL A 244 -5.84 8.22 13.69
N TRP A 245 -5.37 8.94 12.68
CA TRP A 245 -4.06 9.59 12.66
C TRP A 245 -4.22 11.10 12.79
N THR A 246 -4.41 11.54 14.03
CA THR A 246 -4.44 12.96 14.41
C THR A 246 -3.05 13.52 14.76
N SER A 247 -2.08 12.63 14.99
CA SER A 247 -0.64 12.90 15.04
C SER A 247 0.13 11.73 14.41
N LEU A 248 1.45 11.87 14.31
CA LEU A 248 2.37 10.85 13.77
C LEU A 248 3.33 10.32 14.85
N ASP A 249 3.01 10.50 16.13
CA ASP A 249 3.95 10.23 17.24
C ASP A 249 4.39 8.75 17.28
N GLU A 250 3.48 7.82 16.97
CA GLU A 250 3.75 6.39 16.92
C GLU A 250 4.55 5.96 15.66
N VAL A 251 4.67 6.82 14.65
CA VAL A 251 5.32 6.51 13.36
C VAL A 251 6.25 7.65 12.94
N GLY A 252 7.39 7.75 13.60
CA GLY A 252 8.48 8.67 13.22
C GLY A 252 8.22 10.16 13.49
N GLY A 253 7.10 10.54 14.10
CA GLY A 253 6.82 11.92 14.50
C GLY A 253 6.72 12.91 13.34
N GLY A 254 6.47 12.42 12.11
CA GLY A 254 6.49 13.23 10.89
C GLY A 254 7.89 13.56 10.35
N LEU A 255 8.94 12.94 10.89
CA LEU A 255 10.33 13.17 10.46
C LEU A 255 10.88 12.04 9.56
N ASP A 256 10.12 10.97 9.35
CA ASP A 256 10.54 9.84 8.53
C ASP A 256 10.07 10.00 7.08
N ASP A 257 11.02 10.31 6.19
CA ASP A 257 10.81 10.48 4.75
C ASP A 257 10.44 9.18 4.00
N TYR A 258 10.43 8.04 4.69
CA TYR A 258 10.13 6.71 4.14
C TYR A 258 8.76 6.18 4.60
N LEU A 259 7.84 7.08 4.93
CA LEU A 259 6.44 6.74 5.21
C LEU A 259 5.53 7.14 4.05
N MET A 260 4.48 6.36 3.83
CA MET A 260 3.42 6.62 2.86
C MET A 260 2.09 6.23 3.48
N VAL A 261 1.04 7.03 3.27
CA VAL A 261 -0.30 6.68 3.76
C VAL A 261 -1.10 6.00 2.66
N THR A 262 -1.92 5.02 3.00
CA THR A 262 -2.76 4.30 2.04
C THR A 262 -4.24 4.34 2.40
N PHE A 263 -5.09 4.34 1.37
CA PHE A 263 -6.54 4.18 1.49
C PHE A 263 -7.09 3.35 0.31
N HIS A 264 -8.29 2.80 0.46
CA HIS A 264 -9.03 2.04 -0.54
C HIS A 264 -10.25 2.83 -1.01
N HIS A 265 -10.69 2.57 -2.24
CA HIS A 265 -11.80 3.32 -2.82
C HIS A 265 -12.79 2.45 -3.61
N TYR A 266 -13.95 2.24 -2.99
CA TYR A 266 -15.10 1.54 -3.57
C TYR A 266 -16.42 2.29 -3.39
N ASP A 267 -16.38 3.62 -3.30
CA ASP A 267 -17.58 4.45 -3.15
C ASP A 267 -18.08 4.95 -4.52
N PRO A 268 -19.40 4.96 -4.80
CA PRO A 268 -20.46 4.42 -3.96
C PRO A 268 -20.44 2.89 -3.99
N TRP A 269 -20.61 2.27 -2.81
CA TRP A 269 -20.55 0.82 -2.63
C TRP A 269 -21.54 0.07 -3.53
N GLU A 270 -22.75 0.61 -3.69
CA GLU A 270 -23.81 0.06 -4.54
C GLU A 270 -23.44 -0.01 -6.03
N PHE A 271 -22.45 0.79 -6.47
CA PHE A 271 -21.90 0.68 -7.80
C PHE A 271 -20.62 -0.16 -7.80
N CYS A 272 -19.63 0.19 -6.98
CA CYS A 272 -18.29 -0.36 -7.07
C CYS A 272 -18.14 -1.70 -6.34
N GLY A 273 -18.61 -1.78 -5.10
CA GLY A 273 -18.22 -2.83 -4.17
C GLY A 273 -19.28 -3.88 -3.86
N THR A 274 -20.53 -3.73 -4.28
CA THR A 274 -21.56 -4.77 -4.10
C THR A 274 -21.41 -5.93 -5.09
N ASP A 275 -21.90 -7.12 -4.72
CA ASP A 275 -21.92 -8.31 -5.58
C ASP A 275 -23.25 -8.43 -6.35
N GLU A 276 -24.24 -7.60 -6.02
CA GLU A 276 -25.58 -7.58 -6.59
C GLU A 276 -25.94 -6.20 -7.16
N GLY A 277 -27.19 -6.04 -7.62
CA GLY A 277 -27.68 -4.78 -8.16
C GLY A 277 -27.19 -4.44 -9.58
N SER A 278 -27.47 -3.21 -10.01
CA SER A 278 -27.30 -2.80 -11.41
C SER A 278 -25.98 -2.05 -11.64
N LEU A 279 -25.28 -2.38 -12.73
CA LEU A 279 -24.16 -1.59 -13.24
C LEU A 279 -24.61 -0.26 -13.88
N ALA A 280 -25.92 -0.01 -13.96
CA ALA A 280 -26.49 1.30 -14.27
C ALA A 280 -26.64 2.21 -13.04
N HIS A 281 -26.22 1.78 -11.84
CA HIS A 281 -26.27 2.61 -10.65
C HIS A 281 -25.54 3.94 -10.90
N PRO A 282 -26.17 5.09 -10.60
CA PRO A 282 -25.60 6.39 -10.89
C PRO A 282 -24.41 6.68 -9.98
N TRP A 283 -23.38 7.28 -10.54
CA TRP A 283 -22.27 7.85 -9.79
C TRP A 283 -21.87 9.18 -10.43
N SER A 284 -21.14 9.99 -9.69
CA SER A 284 -20.66 11.32 -10.11
C SER A 284 -19.15 11.39 -9.99
N GLN A 285 -18.50 12.28 -10.74
CA GLN A 285 -17.05 12.49 -10.61
C GLN A 285 -16.63 12.85 -9.17
N GLU A 286 -17.53 13.45 -8.38
CA GLU A 286 -17.28 13.72 -6.96
C GLU A 286 -17.10 12.46 -6.12
N ASN A 287 -17.70 11.33 -6.51
CA ASN A 287 -17.46 10.05 -5.85
C ASN A 287 -15.97 9.66 -5.95
N GLN A 288 -15.31 9.95 -7.07
CA GLN A 288 -13.88 9.67 -7.27
C GLN A 288 -12.99 10.76 -6.66
N SER A 289 -13.29 12.04 -6.92
CA SER A 289 -12.38 13.15 -6.58
C SER A 289 -12.36 13.52 -5.09
N LYS A 290 -13.50 13.43 -4.38
CA LYS A 290 -13.57 13.89 -2.97
C LYS A 290 -12.65 13.09 -2.04
N PRO A 291 -12.63 11.74 -2.07
CA PRO A 291 -11.72 10.96 -1.22
C PRO A 291 -10.23 11.28 -1.47
N MET A 292 -9.85 11.47 -2.73
CA MET A 292 -8.48 11.81 -3.12
C MET A 292 -8.08 13.20 -2.60
N ALA A 293 -8.95 14.19 -2.75
CA ALA A 293 -8.73 15.55 -2.24
C ALA A 293 -8.68 15.57 -0.70
N GLN A 294 -9.53 14.78 -0.03
CA GLN A 294 -9.50 14.64 1.43
C GLN A 294 -8.16 14.08 1.91
N MET A 295 -7.65 13.03 1.27
CA MET A 295 -6.37 12.45 1.62
C MET A 295 -5.20 13.39 1.29
N ALA A 296 -5.27 14.13 0.19
CA ALA A 296 -4.28 15.18 -0.11
C ALA A 296 -4.26 16.28 0.95
N ASN A 297 -5.43 16.67 1.48
CA ASN A 297 -5.54 17.65 2.56
C ASN A 297 -5.00 17.11 3.89
N TRP A 298 -5.30 15.86 4.25
CA TRP A 298 -4.70 15.22 5.42
C TRP A 298 -3.17 15.15 5.30
N ALA A 299 -2.67 14.70 4.14
CA ALA A 299 -1.24 14.63 3.85
C ALA A 299 -0.55 15.99 4.00
N LYS A 300 -1.14 17.07 3.49
CA LYS A 300 -0.59 18.43 3.61
C LYS A 300 -0.60 18.96 5.05
N SER A 301 -1.54 18.51 5.88
CA SER A 301 -1.71 18.98 7.25
C SER A 301 -1.04 18.04 8.24
N VAL A 302 -1.76 17.06 8.78
CA VAL A 302 -1.24 16.11 9.77
C VAL A 302 -0.12 15.25 9.20
N GLY A 303 -0.23 14.85 7.94
CA GLY A 303 0.75 14.00 7.26
C GLY A 303 2.07 14.68 6.92
N GLN A 304 2.23 15.99 7.13
CA GLN A 304 3.46 16.75 6.87
C GLN A 304 4.08 16.56 5.46
N GLY A 305 3.24 16.38 4.45
CA GLY A 305 3.65 16.14 3.06
C GLY A 305 3.85 14.67 2.69
N MET A 306 3.50 13.73 3.58
CA MET A 306 3.55 12.29 3.31
C MET A 306 2.78 11.94 2.02
N PRO A 307 3.37 11.15 1.11
CA PRO A 307 2.68 10.73 -0.11
C PRO A 307 1.50 9.81 0.21
N VAL A 308 0.50 9.84 -0.66
CA VAL A 308 -0.73 9.06 -0.54
C VAL A 308 -0.77 8.00 -1.65
N TYR A 309 -1.08 6.76 -1.30
CA TYR A 309 -1.30 5.64 -2.21
C TYR A 309 -2.75 5.17 -2.16
N ILE A 310 -3.34 4.86 -3.32
CA ILE A 310 -4.67 4.25 -3.42
C ILE A 310 -4.46 2.75 -3.58
N GLY A 311 -4.45 2.01 -2.47
CA GLY A 311 -4.04 0.59 -2.44
C GLY A 311 -5.00 -0.35 -3.15
N GLU A 312 -6.28 0.01 -3.20
CA GLU A 312 -7.31 -0.77 -3.87
C GLU A 312 -8.41 0.15 -4.43
N TRP A 313 -8.91 -0.22 -5.60
CA TRP A 313 -10.09 0.36 -6.21
C TRP A 313 -10.58 -0.54 -7.35
N GLY A 314 -11.85 -0.43 -7.73
CA GLY A 314 -12.39 -1.16 -8.88
C GLY A 314 -13.91 -1.22 -8.85
N VAL A 315 -14.48 -1.94 -9.83
CA VAL A 315 -15.91 -2.26 -9.85
C VAL A 315 -16.09 -3.77 -9.94
N GLY A 316 -16.84 -4.34 -8.99
CA GLY A 316 -17.16 -5.76 -8.88
C GLY A 316 -18.19 -6.22 -9.90
N TRP A 317 -17.89 -6.07 -11.19
CA TRP A 317 -18.83 -6.36 -12.28
C TRP A 317 -18.98 -7.86 -12.57
N GLY A 318 -17.96 -8.67 -12.24
CA GLY A 318 -17.88 -10.08 -12.62
C GLY A 318 -18.82 -10.99 -11.83
N SER A 319 -19.36 -10.52 -10.69
CA SER A 319 -20.45 -11.20 -9.99
C SER A 319 -21.83 -10.92 -10.62
N ARG A 320 -21.94 -9.85 -11.41
CA ARG A 320 -23.23 -9.32 -11.92
C ARG A 320 -23.46 -9.63 -13.40
N LYS A 321 -22.38 -9.80 -14.18
CA LYS A 321 -22.44 -10.05 -15.62
C LYS A 321 -21.38 -11.09 -16.03
N ASN A 322 -21.71 -11.88 -17.05
CA ASN A 322 -20.77 -12.86 -17.63
C ASN A 322 -19.68 -12.19 -18.48
N ASP A 323 -20.04 -11.11 -19.20
CA ASP A 323 -19.16 -10.35 -20.08
C ASP A 323 -19.31 -8.85 -19.81
N LEU A 324 -18.19 -8.13 -19.83
CA LEU A 324 -18.21 -6.70 -19.62
C LEU A 324 -18.51 -5.93 -20.92
N SER A 325 -19.74 -5.44 -21.03
CA SER A 325 -20.16 -4.52 -22.10
C SER A 325 -20.66 -3.16 -21.59
N CYS A 326 -20.71 -2.95 -20.27
CA CYS A 326 -21.22 -1.74 -19.64
C CYS A 326 -20.26 -0.54 -19.77
N ASN A 327 -20.74 0.51 -20.44
CA ASN A 327 -20.01 1.77 -20.59
C ASN A 327 -19.87 2.55 -19.27
N ASN A 328 -20.79 2.36 -18.30
CA ASN A 328 -20.74 3.07 -17.02
C ASN A 328 -19.51 2.62 -16.20
N VAL A 329 -19.17 1.33 -16.25
CA VAL A 329 -17.94 0.78 -15.67
C VAL A 329 -16.71 1.28 -16.41
N ARG A 330 -16.73 1.31 -17.75
CA ARG A 330 -15.63 1.89 -18.55
C ARG A 330 -15.39 3.35 -18.19
N LYS A 331 -16.45 4.15 -18.00
CA LYS A 331 -16.33 5.55 -17.58
C LYS A 331 -15.62 5.67 -16.24
N TRP A 332 -16.02 4.84 -15.28
CA TRP A 332 -15.41 4.82 -13.95
C TRP A 332 -13.91 4.58 -14.02
N TYR A 333 -13.50 3.52 -14.73
CA TYR A 333 -12.10 3.17 -14.92
C TYR A 333 -11.33 4.22 -15.72
N GLN A 334 -12.01 4.88 -16.68
CA GLN A 334 -11.39 5.93 -17.49
C GLN A 334 -10.98 7.14 -16.68
N THR A 335 -11.82 7.59 -15.76
CA THR A 335 -11.59 8.84 -15.02
C THR A 335 -10.82 8.64 -13.72
N PHE A 336 -10.88 7.46 -13.11
CA PHE A 336 -10.32 7.24 -11.77
C PHE A 336 -8.83 7.61 -11.66
N ASP A 337 -7.98 6.96 -12.45
CA ASP A 337 -6.53 7.22 -12.44
C ASP A 337 -6.19 8.47 -13.28
N SER A 338 -6.64 8.48 -14.55
CA SER A 338 -6.17 9.44 -15.54
C SER A 338 -6.64 10.89 -15.31
N VAL A 339 -7.77 11.08 -14.61
CA VAL A 339 -8.32 12.41 -14.31
C VAL A 339 -8.14 12.77 -12.85
N HIS A 340 -8.48 11.87 -11.92
CA HIS A 340 -8.56 12.26 -10.50
C HIS A 340 -7.32 11.89 -9.68
N ALA A 341 -6.88 10.63 -9.68
CA ALA A 341 -5.77 10.23 -8.81
C ALA A 341 -4.45 10.91 -9.23
N ARG A 342 -4.22 10.98 -10.54
CA ARG A 342 -3.02 11.60 -11.11
C ARG A 342 -2.96 13.12 -10.89
N GLU A 343 -4.09 13.81 -10.80
CA GLU A 343 -4.14 15.25 -10.46
C GLU A 343 -3.54 15.52 -9.08
N HIS A 344 -3.67 14.57 -8.15
CA HIS A 344 -3.11 14.64 -6.81
C HIS A 344 -1.75 13.94 -6.67
N GLY A 345 -1.19 13.39 -7.75
CA GLY A 345 0.06 12.62 -7.70
C GLY A 345 -0.04 11.33 -6.87
N GLN A 346 -1.24 10.75 -6.76
CA GLN A 346 -1.50 9.56 -5.95
C GLN A 346 -1.35 8.31 -6.81
N PRO A 347 -0.29 7.49 -6.64
CA PRO A 347 -0.22 6.20 -7.29
C PRO A 347 -1.39 5.31 -6.87
N THR A 348 -1.81 4.43 -7.76
CA THR A 348 -2.99 3.58 -7.55
C THR A 348 -2.66 2.11 -7.77
N ALA A 349 -3.41 1.21 -7.14
CA ALA A 349 -3.44 -0.19 -7.53
C ALA A 349 -4.88 -0.68 -7.70
N LEU A 350 -5.17 -1.09 -8.94
CA LEU A 350 -6.42 -1.75 -9.29
C LEU A 350 -6.57 -3.04 -8.47
N TRP A 351 -7.74 -3.26 -7.86
CA TRP A 351 -8.10 -4.58 -7.38
C TRP A 351 -8.56 -5.44 -8.56
N ASP A 352 -7.81 -6.50 -8.83
CA ASP A 352 -8.12 -7.50 -9.87
C ASP A 352 -7.96 -8.87 -9.22
N ASP A 353 -9.08 -9.51 -8.92
CA ASP A 353 -9.12 -10.86 -8.39
C ASP A 353 -9.44 -11.91 -9.47
N GLY A 354 -9.68 -11.49 -10.72
CA GLY A 354 -10.04 -12.40 -11.81
C GLY A 354 -11.42 -13.08 -11.67
N GLY A 355 -12.21 -12.67 -10.68
CA GLY A 355 -13.55 -13.17 -10.36
C GLY A 355 -14.55 -12.02 -10.24
N TRP A 356 -14.80 -11.56 -9.01
CA TRP A 356 -15.73 -10.47 -8.74
C TRP A 356 -15.26 -9.15 -9.37
N PHE A 357 -13.99 -8.82 -9.18
CA PHE A 357 -13.30 -7.71 -9.84
C PHE A 357 -12.37 -8.28 -10.91
N LYS A 358 -12.89 -8.44 -12.12
CA LYS A 358 -12.16 -9.11 -13.20
C LYS A 358 -11.66 -8.15 -14.26
N VAL A 359 -10.35 -8.09 -14.45
CA VAL A 359 -9.75 -7.46 -15.63
C VAL A 359 -8.86 -8.46 -16.37
N TYR A 360 -8.11 -9.28 -15.62
CA TYR A 360 -7.31 -10.37 -16.16
C TYR A 360 -8.00 -11.73 -15.98
N ASP A 361 -7.96 -12.58 -17.01
CA ASP A 361 -8.41 -13.97 -16.94
C ASP A 361 -7.21 -14.91 -16.75
N HIS A 362 -7.07 -15.48 -15.55
CA HIS A 362 -6.01 -16.42 -15.21
C HIS A 362 -6.09 -17.74 -16.00
N GLY A 363 -7.28 -18.18 -16.41
CA GLY A 363 -7.45 -19.41 -17.19
C GLY A 363 -7.01 -19.25 -18.64
N GLN A 364 -7.14 -18.05 -19.20
CA GLN A 364 -6.78 -17.73 -20.58
C GLN A 364 -5.46 -16.97 -20.73
N ASN A 365 -4.85 -16.54 -19.62
CA ASN A 365 -3.63 -15.73 -19.58
C ASN A 365 -3.72 -14.46 -20.45
N ARG A 366 -4.85 -13.74 -20.38
CA ARG A 366 -5.08 -12.50 -21.13
C ARG A 366 -6.07 -11.59 -20.42
N PHE A 367 -6.12 -10.33 -20.81
CA PHE A 367 -7.20 -9.43 -20.38
C PHE A 367 -8.56 -9.94 -20.89
N ALA A 368 -9.54 -10.02 -19.99
CA ALA A 368 -10.89 -10.50 -20.28
C ALA A 368 -11.76 -9.45 -20.98
N ASN A 369 -11.36 -8.18 -20.86
CA ASN A 369 -12.07 -7.00 -21.34
C ASN A 369 -11.07 -5.88 -21.61
N ASN A 370 -11.57 -4.68 -21.97
CA ASN A 370 -10.75 -3.51 -22.27
C ASN A 370 -10.60 -2.52 -21.11
N LEU A 371 -10.90 -2.91 -19.86
CA LEU A 371 -10.77 -2.00 -18.71
C LEU A 371 -9.32 -1.58 -18.47
N VAL A 372 -8.34 -2.43 -18.75
CA VAL A 372 -6.92 -2.07 -18.63
C VAL A 372 -6.56 -0.87 -19.52
N ASP A 373 -7.18 -0.76 -20.70
CA ASP A 373 -7.00 0.37 -21.60
C ASP A 373 -7.76 1.60 -21.11
N CYS A 374 -8.88 1.40 -20.38
CA CYS A 374 -9.65 2.51 -19.81
C CYS A 374 -8.82 3.24 -18.77
N ILE A 375 -8.09 2.52 -17.91
CA ILE A 375 -7.23 3.11 -16.87
C ILE A 375 -6.22 4.10 -17.48
N ALA A 376 -5.71 3.83 -18.68
CA ALA A 376 -4.81 4.73 -19.39
C ALA A 376 -5.51 5.94 -20.05
N GLY A 377 -6.84 6.01 -20.00
CA GLY A 377 -7.67 7.03 -20.65
C GLY A 377 -8.15 6.68 -22.06
N GLU A 378 -7.72 5.55 -22.63
CA GLU A 378 -7.73 5.31 -24.09
C GLU A 378 -8.69 4.21 -24.57
N CYS A 379 -9.60 3.71 -23.72
CA CYS A 379 -10.44 2.58 -24.13
C CYS A 379 -11.55 2.95 -25.12
N ALA A 380 -11.94 1.95 -25.92
CA ALA A 380 -13.08 1.98 -26.81
C ALA A 380 -14.41 1.72 -26.09
N TRP A 381 -15.48 2.31 -26.62
CA TRP A 381 -16.84 2.29 -26.06
C TRP A 381 -17.84 1.90 -27.13
N SER A 382 -18.98 1.34 -26.69
CA SER A 382 -20.08 1.00 -27.60
C SER A 382 -21.12 2.11 -27.61
N GLY A 383 -21.29 2.79 -28.74
CA GLY A 383 -22.26 3.90 -28.85
C GLY A 383 -21.86 5.14 -28.04
N ASN A 384 -22.82 6.04 -27.80
CA ASN A 384 -22.59 7.33 -27.15
C ASN A 384 -23.07 7.41 -25.70
N ASP A 385 -23.88 6.44 -25.25
CA ASP A 385 -24.49 6.48 -23.93
C ASP A 385 -23.54 5.92 -22.86
N GLN A 386 -23.39 6.65 -21.76
CA GLN A 386 -22.69 6.15 -20.58
C GLN A 386 -23.40 4.93 -19.99
N ILE A 387 -24.74 4.95 -19.92
CA ILE A 387 -25.54 3.81 -19.45
C ILE A 387 -26.16 3.12 -20.68
N ASN A 388 -25.45 2.15 -21.24
CA ASN A 388 -25.92 1.33 -22.35
C ASN A 388 -26.60 0.03 -21.85
N ASP A 389 -27.15 -0.77 -22.78
CA ASP A 389 -27.82 -2.04 -22.45
C ASP A 389 -26.94 -3.01 -21.67
N GLY A 390 -25.62 -2.97 -21.88
CA GLY A 390 -24.66 -3.78 -21.12
C GLY A 390 -24.62 -3.49 -19.62
N CYS A 391 -25.15 -2.34 -19.19
CA CYS A 391 -25.23 -1.95 -17.77
C CYS A 391 -26.51 -2.45 -17.08
N ARG A 392 -27.55 -2.80 -17.85
CA ARG A 392 -28.88 -3.17 -17.33
C ARG A 392 -28.94 -4.66 -17.05
#